data_AF-A0A2M7J2H9-F1
#
_entry.id   AF-A0A2M7J2H9-F1
#
_cell.length_a   1.000
_cell.length_b   1.000
_cell.length_c   1.000
_cell.angle_alpha   90.00
_cell.angle_beta   90.00
_cell.angle_gamma   90.00
#
_symmetry.space_group_name_H-M   'P 1'
#
loop_
_entity.id
_entity.type
_entity.pdbx_description
1 polymer ?
#
loop_
_entity_poly.entity_id
_entity_poly.type
_entity_poly.pdbx_seq_one_letter_code
_entity_poly.pdbx_strand_id
1 'polypeptide(L)'
;MMKHEISTLMDGELFEDETDILFDQIKRDPDAQRDWAVYHLIGDVLRQPDYIHQDIGVRVRERMQNEPVVLAPRGRLLKQKARMFALSAAASVLAVGVVAWMSLQINPEAAPLMAMKPSDIRTVNLQIQPRSNDYLMAHQEFSPSNDMNGGASYVRTVIYNAEEKPQ
;
A
#
# COMPACT_ATOMS: atom_id res chain seq x y z
N MET A 1 -1.72 17.66 -46.02
CA MET A 1 -1.16 17.19 -44.74
C MET A 1 -2.03 16.07 -44.19
N MET A 2 -3.33 16.32 -43.96
CA MET A 2 -4.27 15.34 -43.42
C MET A 2 -4.41 14.02 -44.20
N LYS A 3 -4.21 14.00 -45.52
CA LYS A 3 -4.24 12.74 -46.30
C LYS A 3 -3.24 11.69 -45.82
N HIS A 4 -2.03 12.13 -45.44
CA HIS A 4 -1.00 11.24 -44.93
C HIS A 4 -1.41 10.70 -43.55
N GLU A 5 -1.83 11.59 -42.64
CA GLU A 5 -2.28 11.25 -41.29
C GLU A 5 -3.49 10.30 -41.31
N ILE A 6 -4.43 10.52 -42.24
CA ILE A 6 -5.57 9.62 -42.49
C ILE A 6 -5.09 8.22 -42.92
N SER A 7 -4.09 8.13 -43.80
CA SER A 7 -3.52 6.84 -44.21
C SER A 7 -2.82 6.15 -43.03
N THR A 8 -1.98 6.88 -42.30
CA THR A 8 -1.29 6.37 -41.10
C THR A 8 -2.29 5.86 -40.05
N LEU A 9 -3.39 6.58 -39.85
CA LEU A 9 -4.49 6.14 -38.98
C LEU A 9 -5.16 4.86 -39.48
N MET A 10 -5.41 4.73 -40.79
CA MET A 10 -5.99 3.50 -41.37
C MET A 10 -5.10 2.29 -41.22
N ASP A 11 -3.79 2.48 -41.32
CA ASP A 11 -2.79 1.42 -41.14
C ASP A 11 -2.55 1.08 -39.65
N GLY A 12 -3.13 1.85 -38.72
CA GLY A 12 -3.00 1.64 -37.28
C GLY A 12 -1.64 2.08 -36.72
N GLU A 13 -0.92 2.94 -37.44
CA GLU A 13 0.43 3.40 -37.10
C GLU A 13 0.44 4.72 -36.32
N LEU A 14 -0.73 5.33 -36.09
CA LEU A 14 -0.86 6.60 -35.38
C LEU A 14 -0.89 6.40 -33.86
N PHE A 15 -0.27 7.30 -33.09
CA PHE A 15 -0.34 7.26 -31.63
C PHE A 15 -1.75 7.59 -31.10
N GLU A 16 -2.08 7.10 -29.91
CA GLU A 16 -3.45 7.19 -29.34
C GLU A 16 -3.88 8.65 -29.08
N ASP A 17 -2.95 9.50 -28.63
CA ASP A 17 -3.17 10.93 -28.40
C ASP A 17 -3.39 11.73 -29.69
N GLU A 18 -2.68 11.37 -30.77
CA GLU A 18 -2.84 11.97 -32.09
C GLU A 18 -4.15 11.53 -32.77
N THR A 19 -4.60 10.31 -32.47
CA THR A 19 -5.81 9.70 -33.04
C THR A 19 -7.07 10.50 -32.69
N ASP A 20 -7.25 10.86 -31.42
CA ASP A 20 -8.42 11.64 -30.98
C ASP A 20 -8.46 13.02 -31.64
N ILE A 21 -7.30 13.68 -31.75
CA ILE A 21 -7.16 14.99 -32.40
C ILE A 21 -7.53 14.89 -33.87
N LEU A 22 -7.02 13.87 -34.57
CA LEU A 22 -7.28 13.65 -35.98
C LEU A 22 -8.75 13.33 -36.24
N PHE A 23 -9.40 12.51 -35.41
CA PHE A 23 -10.83 12.25 -35.53
C PHE A 23 -11.67 13.52 -35.40
N ASP A 24 -11.31 14.41 -34.49
CA ASP A 24 -11.98 15.69 -34.31
C ASP A 24 -11.79 16.64 -35.51
N GLN A 25 -10.63 16.60 -36.15
CA GLN A 25 -10.38 17.34 -37.40
C GLN A 25 -11.21 16.76 -38.56
N ILE A 26 -11.19 15.44 -38.76
CA ILE A 26 -11.99 14.76 -39.80
C ILE A 26 -13.48 15.06 -39.64
N LYS A 27 -14.02 15.05 -38.40
CA LYS A 27 -15.44 15.39 -38.16
C LYS A 27 -15.83 16.80 -38.60
N ARG A 28 -14.90 17.76 -38.61
CA ARG A 28 -15.16 19.18 -38.93
C ARG A 28 -14.90 19.51 -40.41
N ASP A 29 -14.10 18.71 -41.10
CA ASP A 29 -13.69 18.95 -42.48
C ASP A 29 -14.39 17.99 -43.48
N PRO A 30 -15.30 18.50 -44.35
CA PRO A 30 -15.97 17.68 -45.35
C PRO A 30 -15.03 17.02 -46.38
N ASP A 31 -13.91 17.67 -46.72
CA ASP A 31 -12.96 17.12 -47.70
C ASP A 31 -12.20 15.94 -47.08
N ALA A 32 -11.83 16.04 -45.80
CA ALA A 32 -11.24 14.96 -45.03
C ALA A 32 -12.18 13.75 -44.89
N GLN A 33 -13.48 13.98 -44.67
CA GLN A 33 -14.49 12.91 -44.64
C GLN A 33 -14.60 12.20 -45.99
N ARG A 34 -14.49 12.96 -47.09
CA ARG A 34 -14.48 12.40 -48.44
C ARG A 34 -13.23 11.56 -48.67
N ASP A 35 -12.05 12.05 -48.32
CA ASP A 35 -10.79 11.31 -48.43
C ASP A 35 -10.83 10.01 -47.60
N TRP A 36 -11.32 10.08 -46.36
CA TRP A 36 -11.54 8.91 -45.50
C TRP A 36 -12.44 7.86 -46.16
N ALA A 37 -13.57 8.28 -46.73
CA ALA A 37 -14.50 7.39 -47.42
C ALA A 37 -13.88 6.77 -48.69
N VAL A 38 -13.14 7.56 -49.48
CA VAL A 38 -12.48 7.09 -50.71
C VAL A 38 -11.42 6.05 -50.39
N TYR A 39 -10.60 6.26 -49.36
CA TYR A 39 -9.54 5.30 -49.01
C TYR A 39 -10.10 3.97 -48.53
N HIS A 40 -11.16 3.98 -47.71
CA HIS A 40 -11.86 2.75 -47.33
C HIS A 40 -12.48 2.06 -48.55
N LEU A 41 -13.11 2.82 -49.47
CA LEU A 41 -13.68 2.27 -50.69
C LEU A 41 -12.62 1.59 -51.57
N ILE A 42 -11.43 2.20 -51.72
CA ILE A 42 -10.31 1.57 -52.43
C ILE A 42 -9.93 0.25 -51.75
N GLY A 43 -9.80 0.26 -50.42
CA GLY A 43 -9.52 -0.94 -49.64
C GLY A 43 -10.57 -2.05 -49.81
N ASP A 44 -11.85 -1.69 -49.81
CA ASP A 44 -12.96 -2.61 -49.98
C ASP A 44 -13.01 -3.19 -51.39
N VAL A 45 -12.78 -2.37 -52.42
CA VAL A 45 -12.67 -2.84 -53.82
C VAL A 45 -11.52 -3.84 -53.99
N LEU A 46 -10.38 -3.60 -53.34
CA LEU A 46 -9.22 -4.48 -53.46
C LEU A 46 -9.37 -5.80 -52.69
N ARG A 47 -10.06 -5.80 -51.55
CA ARG A 47 -10.16 -6.98 -50.68
C ARG A 47 -11.46 -7.77 -50.85
N GLN A 48 -12.57 -7.09 -51.12
CA GLN A 48 -13.93 -7.65 -51.12
C GLN A 48 -14.82 -6.99 -52.20
N PRO A 49 -14.45 -7.10 -53.50
CA PRO A 49 -15.16 -6.42 -54.58
C PRO A 49 -16.65 -6.82 -54.70
N ASP A 50 -17.00 -8.04 -54.31
CA ASP A 50 -18.37 -8.56 -54.40
C ASP A 50 -19.32 -8.01 -53.31
N TYR A 51 -18.79 -7.36 -52.26
CA TYR A 51 -19.55 -6.92 -51.08
C TYR A 51 -19.59 -5.40 -50.92
N ILE A 52 -19.39 -4.65 -52.01
CA ILE A 52 -19.43 -3.19 -51.98
C ILE A 52 -20.89 -2.73 -51.92
N HIS A 53 -21.31 -2.30 -50.74
CA HIS A 53 -22.63 -1.73 -50.53
C HIS A 53 -22.55 -0.22 -50.44
N GLN A 54 -23.24 0.46 -51.36
CA GLN A 54 -23.44 1.90 -51.27
C GLN A 54 -24.37 2.24 -50.11
N ASP A 55 -24.11 3.38 -49.46
CA ASP A 55 -24.99 4.03 -48.47
C ASP A 55 -25.25 3.30 -47.14
N ILE A 56 -24.53 2.21 -46.81
CA ILE A 56 -24.65 1.59 -45.47
C ILE A 56 -24.41 2.63 -44.38
N GLY A 57 -23.32 3.41 -44.49
CA GLY A 57 -22.99 4.43 -43.49
C GLY A 57 -24.08 5.49 -43.33
N VAL A 58 -24.76 5.88 -44.42
CA VAL A 58 -25.88 6.83 -44.38
C VAL A 58 -27.07 6.22 -43.62
N ARG A 59 -27.47 4.99 -43.98
CA ARG A 59 -28.59 4.30 -43.32
C ARG A 59 -28.33 4.01 -41.85
N VAL A 60 -27.09 3.62 -41.50
CA VAL A 60 -26.70 3.39 -40.10
C VAL A 60 -26.80 4.70 -39.32
N ARG A 61 -26.25 5.80 -39.85
CA ARG A 61 -26.32 7.12 -39.20
C ARG A 61 -27.77 7.57 -38.98
N GLU A 62 -28.62 7.43 -39.99
CA GLU A 62 -30.05 7.77 -39.88
C GLU A 62 -30.77 6.93 -38.82
N ARG A 63 -30.50 5.61 -38.76
CA ARG A 63 -31.08 4.76 -37.72
C ARG A 63 -30.57 5.12 -36.33
N MET A 64 -29.26 5.35 -36.18
CA MET A 64 -28.65 5.74 -34.91
C MET A 64 -29.20 7.07 -34.37
N GLN A 65 -29.54 8.03 -35.24
CA GLN A 65 -30.19 9.28 -34.82
C GLN A 65 -31.58 9.05 -34.20
N ASN A 66 -32.26 7.97 -34.59
CA ASN A 66 -33.57 7.59 -34.07
C ASN A 66 -33.47 6.63 -32.86
N GLU A 67 -32.26 6.19 -32.49
CA GLU A 67 -32.08 5.34 -31.32
C GLU A 67 -32.12 6.16 -30.03
N PRO A 68 -32.84 5.70 -28.99
CA PRO A 68 -32.82 6.36 -27.70
C PRO A 68 -31.40 6.28 -27.13
N VAL A 69 -30.83 7.43 -26.75
CA VAL A 69 -29.50 7.49 -26.11
C VAL A 69 -29.53 6.64 -24.84
N VAL A 70 -28.94 5.44 -24.90
CA VAL A 70 -28.79 4.58 -23.73
C VAL A 70 -27.77 5.25 -22.82
N LEU A 71 -28.27 6.01 -21.84
CA LEU A 71 -27.47 6.49 -20.73
C LEU A 71 -27.04 5.28 -19.91
N ALA A 72 -25.91 4.66 -20.28
CA ALA A 72 -25.22 3.74 -19.40
C ALA A 72 -25.05 4.44 -18.04
N PRO A 73 -25.31 3.77 -16.90
CA PRO A 73 -25.44 4.43 -15.59
C PRO A 73 -24.11 4.99 -15.09
N ARG A 74 -23.71 6.16 -15.59
CA ARG A 74 -22.53 6.93 -15.19
C ARG A 74 -22.56 7.30 -13.70
N GLY A 75 -23.76 7.39 -13.11
CA GLY A 75 -23.94 7.72 -11.70
C GLY A 75 -23.38 6.70 -10.72
N ARG A 76 -23.21 5.43 -11.11
CA ARG A 76 -22.71 4.38 -10.20
C ARG A 76 -21.24 4.58 -9.86
N LEU A 77 -20.42 4.94 -10.86
CA LEU A 77 -18.97 5.14 -10.69
C LEU A 77 -18.66 6.36 -9.84
N LEU A 78 -19.36 7.48 -10.04
CA LEU A 78 -19.19 8.70 -9.23
C LEU A 78 -19.58 8.45 -7.77
N LYS A 79 -20.70 7.76 -7.52
CA LYS A 79 -21.12 7.37 -6.16
C LYS A 79 -20.11 6.43 -5.49
N GLN A 80 -19.52 5.51 -6.25
CA GLN A 80 -18.50 4.59 -5.73
C GLN A 80 -17.21 5.33 -5.34
N LYS A 81 -16.72 6.25 -6.19
CA LYS A 81 -15.56 7.09 -5.87
C LYS A 81 -15.81 7.95 -4.63
N ALA A 82 -16.96 8.63 -4.56
CA ALA A 82 -17.33 9.44 -3.40
C ALA A 82 -17.39 8.62 -2.10
N ARG A 83 -17.93 7.38 -2.15
CA ARG A 83 -17.93 6.47 -0.99
C ARG A 83 -16.52 6.07 -0.56
N MET A 84 -15.61 5.77 -1.49
CA MET A 84 -14.22 5.43 -1.14
C MET A 84 -13.49 6.62 -0.49
N PHE A 85 -13.67 7.83 -1.00
CA PHE A 85 -13.12 9.04 -0.38
C PHE A 85 -13.69 9.27 1.03
N ALA A 86 -15.01 9.14 1.20
CA ALA A 86 -15.64 9.28 2.51
C ALA A 86 -15.15 8.22 3.52
N LEU A 87 -15.00 6.97 3.09
CA LEU A 87 -14.43 5.90 3.92
C LEU A 87 -12.98 6.18 4.31
N SER A 88 -12.15 6.67 3.38
CA SER A 88 -10.76 7.03 3.65
C SER A 88 -10.65 8.19 4.65
N ALA A 89 -11.49 9.22 4.49
CA ALA A 89 -11.53 10.35 5.43
C ALA A 89 -12.02 9.94 6.83
N ALA A 90 -13.03 9.06 6.91
CA ALA A 90 -13.47 8.53 8.20
C ALA A 90 -12.37 7.70 8.89
N ALA A 91 -11.67 6.86 8.12
CA ALA A 91 -10.56 6.05 8.64
C ALA A 91 -9.39 6.92 9.14
N SER A 92 -9.05 8.01 8.47
CA SER A 92 -7.97 8.91 8.91
C SER A 92 -8.32 9.60 10.22
N VAL A 93 -9.56 10.06 10.39
CA VAL A 93 -10.03 10.66 11.66
C VAL A 93 -10.00 9.65 12.80
N LEU A 94 -10.43 8.40 12.55
CA LEU A 94 -10.36 7.32 13.54
C LEU A 94 -8.91 7.01 13.94
N ALA A 95 -7.99 6.93 12.97
CA ALA A 95 -6.57 6.67 13.25
C ALA A 95 -5.96 7.77 14.14
N VAL A 96 -6.20 9.05 13.82
CA VAL A 96 -5.73 10.17 14.65
C VAL A 96 -6.34 10.11 16.05
N GLY A 97 -7.63 9.78 16.16
CA GLY A 97 -8.30 9.61 17.46
C GLY A 97 -7.68 8.51 18.32
N VAL A 98 -7.36 7.34 17.73
CA VAL A 98 -6.70 6.23 18.45
C VAL A 98 -5.31 6.63 18.92
N VAL A 99 -4.51 7.32 18.08
CA VAL A 99 -3.18 7.80 18.45
C VAL A 99 -3.25 8.83 19.58
N ALA A 100 -4.19 9.78 19.51
CA ALA A 100 -4.40 10.76 20.57
C ALA A 100 -4.81 10.09 21.89
N TRP A 101 -5.73 9.12 21.85
CA TRP A 101 -6.14 8.36 23.03
C TRP A 101 -4.96 7.60 23.66
N MET A 102 -4.15 6.93 22.85
CA MET A 102 -2.98 6.20 23.32
C MET A 102 -1.92 7.14 23.91
N SER A 103 -1.77 8.35 23.35
CA SER A 103 -0.89 9.38 23.91
C SER A 103 -1.32 9.88 25.29
N LEU A 104 -2.62 9.90 25.59
CA LEU A 104 -3.11 10.26 26.93
C LEU A 104 -2.84 9.18 27.99
N GLN A 105 -2.60 7.93 27.59
CA GLN A 105 -2.25 6.85 28.51
C GLN A 105 -0.75 6.76 28.80
N ILE A 106 0.07 7.61 28.16
CA ILE A 106 1.48 7.74 28.49
C ILE A 106 1.57 8.50 29.81
N ASN A 107 1.60 7.76 30.92
CA ASN A 107 1.95 8.31 32.21
C ASN A 107 3.39 8.83 32.12
N PRO A 108 3.68 10.11 32.42
CA PRO A 108 5.05 10.53 32.62
C PRO A 108 5.54 9.77 33.85
N GLU A 109 6.39 8.77 33.62
CA GLU A 109 7.13 8.13 34.71
C GLU A 109 7.87 9.27 35.42
N ALA A 110 7.39 9.61 36.62
CA ALA A 110 8.08 10.53 37.49
C ALA A 110 9.48 9.96 37.67
N ALA A 111 10.49 10.69 37.20
CA ALA A 111 11.89 10.35 37.40
C ALA A 111 12.03 9.86 38.85
N PRO A 112 12.55 8.65 39.09
CA PRO A 112 12.57 8.11 40.44
C PRO A 112 13.46 9.02 41.27
N LEU A 113 12.85 9.91 42.06
CA LEU A 113 13.49 10.48 43.22
C LEU A 113 13.73 9.28 44.11
N MET A 114 14.97 8.79 44.11
CA MET A 114 15.42 7.78 45.06
C MET A 114 15.04 8.29 46.44
N ALA A 115 13.96 7.74 46.99
CA ALA A 115 13.63 7.93 48.38
C ALA A 115 14.73 7.21 49.14
N MET A 116 15.68 7.99 49.66
CA MET A 116 16.74 7.52 50.54
C MET A 116 16.09 7.16 51.88
N LYS A 117 15.38 6.04 51.88
CA LYS A 117 14.86 5.40 53.07
C LYS A 117 16.06 4.69 53.70
N PRO A 118 16.45 5.01 54.94
CA PRO A 118 17.48 4.24 55.61
C PRO A 118 16.93 2.83 55.83
N SER A 119 17.44 1.89 55.04
CA SER A 119 17.21 0.47 55.27
C SER A 119 18.09 0.07 56.44
N ASP A 120 17.49 -0.34 57.56
CA ASP A 120 18.21 -1.07 58.60
C ASP A 120 18.66 -2.41 58.01
N ILE A 121 19.94 -2.47 57.60
CA ILE A 121 20.55 -3.69 57.07
C ILE A 121 20.79 -4.63 58.26
N ARG A 122 19.88 -5.57 58.50
CA ARG A 122 20.20 -6.78 59.27
C ARG A 122 21.00 -7.72 58.37
N THR A 123 22.31 -7.78 58.60
CA THR A 123 23.19 -8.80 58.01
C THR A 123 22.83 -10.16 58.58
N VAL A 124 22.08 -10.96 57.81
CA VAL A 124 21.90 -12.38 58.11
C VAL A 124 23.07 -13.13 57.50
N ASN A 125 23.96 -13.66 58.34
CA ASN A 125 25.03 -14.55 57.89
C ASN A 125 24.46 -15.97 57.74
N LEU A 126 24.00 -16.32 56.53
CA LEU A 126 23.69 -17.71 56.20
C LEU A 126 24.99 -18.41 55.76
N GLN A 127 25.48 -19.36 56.57
CA GLN A 127 26.50 -20.29 56.12
C GLN A 127 25.89 -21.28 55.14
N ILE A 128 26.19 -21.09 53.86
CA ILE A 128 25.77 -21.98 52.77
C ILE A 128 26.60 -23.27 52.86
N GLN A 129 25.93 -24.42 52.96
CA GLN A 129 26.61 -25.72 53.05
C GLN A 129 27.31 -26.06 51.72
N PRO A 130 28.50 -26.68 51.75
CA PRO A 130 29.31 -26.92 50.54
C PRO A 130 28.64 -27.86 49.52
N ARG A 131 27.64 -28.65 49.92
CA ARG A 131 26.89 -29.57 49.03
C ARG A 131 25.80 -28.91 48.17
N SER A 132 25.48 -27.63 48.38
CA SER A 132 24.48 -26.93 47.58
C SER A 132 25.07 -26.17 46.38
N ASN A 133 26.37 -26.35 46.09
CA ASN A 133 27.08 -25.58 45.06
C ASN A 133 26.54 -25.87 43.64
N ASP A 134 26.33 -27.14 43.30
CA ASP A 134 25.81 -27.54 41.97
C ASP A 134 24.40 -27.00 41.71
N TYR A 135 23.54 -27.04 42.74
CA TYR A 135 22.19 -26.51 42.67
C TYR A 135 22.18 -24.99 42.48
N LEU A 136 23.04 -24.26 43.20
CA LEU A 136 23.14 -22.81 43.08
C LEU A 136 23.72 -22.37 41.73
N MET A 137 24.67 -23.13 41.18
CA MET A 137 25.25 -22.84 39.86
C MET A 137 24.21 -23.03 38.75
N ALA A 138 23.45 -24.12 38.78
CA ALA A 138 22.37 -24.37 37.83
C ALA A 138 21.27 -23.28 37.89
N HIS A 139 21.00 -22.74 39.09
CA HIS A 139 19.99 -21.69 39.26
C HIS A 139 20.48 -20.27 38.95
N GLN A 140 21.79 -20.02 38.88
CA GLN A 140 22.34 -18.71 38.51
C GLN A 140 22.22 -18.40 37.03
N GLU A 141 22.41 -19.39 36.15
CA GLU A 141 22.32 -19.20 34.69
C GLU A 141 20.90 -18.82 34.23
N PHE A 142 19.87 -19.21 35.01
CA PHE A 142 18.46 -18.94 34.71
C PHE A 142 17.82 -17.89 35.63
N SER A 143 18.61 -17.17 36.44
CA SER A 143 18.06 -16.14 37.33
C SER A 143 17.72 -14.86 36.53
N PRO A 144 16.45 -14.39 36.54
CA PRO A 144 16.04 -13.17 35.84
C PRO A 144 16.72 -11.88 36.32
N SER A 145 17.50 -11.98 37.41
CA SER A 145 18.19 -10.86 38.06
C SER A 145 19.22 -10.17 37.16
N ASN A 146 19.72 -10.85 36.12
CA ASN A 146 20.66 -10.27 35.16
C ASN A 146 19.98 -9.43 34.06
N ASP A 147 18.65 -9.59 33.86
CA ASP A 147 17.89 -8.83 32.85
C ASP A 147 17.34 -7.50 33.40
N MET A 148 17.46 -7.23 34.70
CA MET A 148 17.24 -5.88 35.24
C MET A 148 18.48 -5.03 35.03
N ASN A 149 18.48 -4.33 33.90
CA ASN A 149 19.39 -3.24 33.61
C ASN A 149 19.30 -2.18 34.73
N GLY A 150 20.23 -2.22 35.70
CA GLY A 150 20.44 -1.12 36.65
C GLY A 150 20.67 -1.43 38.14
N GLY A 151 20.69 -2.68 38.63
CA GLY A 151 20.69 -2.88 40.10
C GLY A 151 21.50 -4.02 40.74
N ALA A 152 22.02 -5.00 40.00
CA ALA A 152 22.58 -6.21 40.64
C ALA A 152 24.02 -6.57 40.21
N SER A 153 24.84 -5.58 39.84
CA SER A 153 26.21 -5.82 39.32
C SER A 153 27.26 -6.29 40.34
N TYR A 154 26.89 -6.61 41.60
CA TYR A 154 27.88 -6.89 42.65
C TYR A 154 27.71 -8.20 43.43
N VAL A 155 26.81 -9.11 43.03
CA VAL A 155 26.75 -10.43 43.67
C VAL A 155 27.77 -11.37 43.01
N ARG A 156 29.01 -11.33 43.49
CA ARG A 156 30.03 -12.33 43.16
C ARG A 156 29.97 -13.45 44.19
N THR A 157 29.42 -14.61 43.83
CA THR A 157 29.51 -15.82 44.65
C THR A 157 30.98 -16.28 44.67
N VAL A 158 31.62 -16.25 45.84
CA VAL A 158 33.00 -16.76 46.00
C VAL A 158 32.90 -18.22 46.44
N ILE A 159 33.37 -19.15 45.60
CA ILE A 159 33.40 -20.58 45.88
C ILE A 159 34.53 -20.84 46.89
N TYR A 160 34.21 -21.46 48.03
CA TYR A 160 35.23 -22.05 48.89
C TYR A 160 35.51 -23.47 48.40
N ASN A 161 36.60 -23.65 47.65
CA ASN A 161 37.22 -24.96 47.53
C ASN A 161 38.01 -25.19 48.82
N ALA A 162 37.58 -26.15 49.64
CA ALA A 162 38.45 -26.66 50.68
C ALA A 162 39.59 -27.39 49.96
N GLU A 163 40.79 -26.79 49.94
CA GLU A 163 41.99 -27.48 49.52
C GLU A 163 42.21 -28.69 50.44
N GLU A 164 42.03 -29.89 49.92
CA GLU A 164 42.48 -31.12 50.57
C GLU A 164 44.01 -31.09 50.64
N LYS A 165 44.53 -30.99 51.86
CA LYS A 165 45.96 -31.16 52.11
C LYS A 165 46.29 -32.66 52.08
N PRO A 166 47.29 -33.11 51.30
CA PRO A 166 47.63 -34.52 51.22
C PRO A 166 48.30 -34.98 52.54
N GLN A 167 47.91 -36.17 53.00
CA GLN A 167 48.76 -37.05 53.80
C GLN A 167 49.21 -38.22 52.94
#